data_AF-A0A7X2SZS4-F1
#
_entry.id   AF-A0A7X2SZS4-F1
#
_cell.length_a   1.000
_cell.length_b   1.000
_cell.length_c   1.000
_cell.angle_alpha   90.00
_cell.angle_beta   90.00
_cell.angle_gamma   90.00
#
_symmetry.space_group_name_H-M   'P 1'
#
loop_
_entity.id
_entity.type
_entity.pdbx_description
1 polymer ?
#
loop_
_entity_poly.entity_id
_entity_poly.type
_entity_poly.pdbx_seq_one_letter_code
_entity_poly.pdbx_strand_id
1 'polypeptide(L)'
;MNYLYHSVPKDLKGNILYPLNVLKEKFPEIYKQQFSKYAGREHITKQIIPILDCLWNDVLHFSAVKPREIKQSLIEAGYPDFKMSYYEIDSKLIEPKNAIVYLYNHTDNKDKMNIENFAPYNPDEVATFSTMPQATKDYYKEMINKGERPLLHHRIPHILYKGTLDINGVTMITI
;
A
#
# COMPACT_ATOMS: atom_id res chain seq x y z
N MET A 1 -5.66 19.51 3.93
CA MET A 1 -4.85 18.46 4.59
C MET A 1 -4.85 17.26 3.68
N ASN A 2 -3.66 16.72 3.39
CA ASN A 2 -3.49 15.55 2.56
C ASN A 2 -3.19 14.35 3.45
N TYR A 3 -3.89 13.25 3.21
CA TYR A 3 -3.76 12.04 4.01
C TYR A 3 -3.30 10.86 3.17
N LEU A 4 -2.51 10.03 3.82
CA LEU A 4 -2.11 8.71 3.37
C LEU A 4 -2.80 7.67 4.24
N TYR A 5 -3.09 6.52 3.65
CA TYR A 5 -3.84 5.47 4.31
C TYR A 5 -3.02 4.19 4.38
N HIS A 6 -2.95 3.62 5.59
CA HIS A 6 -2.35 2.31 5.85
C HIS A 6 -3.39 1.39 6.50
N SER A 7 -3.56 0.17 5.99
CA SER A 7 -4.45 -0.80 6.61
C SER A 7 -3.98 -1.14 8.02
N VAL A 8 -4.87 -1.14 9.02
CA VAL A 8 -4.51 -1.46 10.40
C VAL A 8 -4.09 -2.93 10.48
N PRO A 9 -2.85 -3.26 10.92
CA PRO A 9 -2.43 -4.65 11.09
C PRO A 9 -3.25 -5.33 12.20
N LYS A 10 -3.64 -6.59 11.99
CA LYS A 10 -4.44 -7.36 12.97
C LYS A 10 -3.74 -7.54 14.33
N ASP A 11 -2.41 -7.69 14.31
CA ASP A 11 -1.60 -7.99 15.50
C ASP A 11 -0.48 -6.96 15.66
N LEU A 12 -0.82 -5.67 15.62
CA LEU A 12 0.16 -4.61 15.85
C LEU A 12 0.79 -4.73 17.25
N LYS A 13 2.12 -4.67 17.33
CA LYS A 13 2.86 -4.61 18.59
C LYS A 13 3.49 -3.24 18.78
N GLY A 14 3.13 -2.59 19.89
CA GLY A 14 3.51 -1.21 20.16
C GLY A 14 2.82 -0.23 19.21
N ASN A 15 3.40 0.95 19.07
CA ASN A 15 2.82 2.06 18.31
C ASN A 15 3.65 2.41 17.08
N ILE A 16 4.41 1.45 16.54
CA ILE A 16 5.29 1.70 15.40
C ILE A 16 4.92 0.74 14.26
N LEU A 17 4.65 1.31 13.08
CA LEU A 17 4.60 0.57 11.82
C LEU A 17 6.03 0.31 11.34
N TYR A 18 6.33 -0.96 11.09
CA TYR A 18 7.63 -1.41 10.63
C TYR A 18 7.53 -2.01 9.22
N PRO A 19 8.51 -1.75 8.34
CA PRO A 19 8.70 -2.53 7.14
C PRO A 19 8.90 -4.02 7.46
N LEU A 20 8.60 -4.87 6.48
CA LEU A 20 8.57 -6.31 6.69
C LEU A 20 9.96 -6.88 7.04
N ASN A 21 11.05 -6.38 6.46
CA ASN A 21 12.40 -6.82 6.85
C ASN A 21 12.76 -6.42 8.29
N VAL A 22 12.29 -5.25 8.77
CA VAL A 22 12.48 -4.86 10.17
C VAL A 22 11.66 -5.74 11.11
N LEU A 23 10.44 -6.13 10.71
CA LEU A 23 9.64 -7.10 11.45
C LEU A 23 10.33 -8.47 11.55
N LYS A 24 11.07 -8.90 10.51
CA LYS A 24 11.79 -10.17 10.51
C LYS A 24 12.78 -10.27 11.67
N GLU A 25 13.41 -9.15 12.02
CA GLU A 25 14.40 -9.06 13.09
C GLU A 25 13.74 -8.82 14.46
N LYS A 26 12.79 -7.88 14.54
CA LYS A 26 12.19 -7.47 15.83
C LYS A 26 11.07 -8.38 16.31
N PHE A 27 10.23 -8.87 15.40
CA PHE A 27 9.04 -9.65 15.69
C PHE A 27 8.86 -10.81 14.69
N PRO A 28 9.72 -11.85 14.72
CA PRO A 28 9.76 -12.90 13.70
C PRO A 28 8.42 -13.60 13.45
N GLU A 29 7.59 -13.76 14.49
CA GLU A 29 6.27 -14.39 14.34
C GLU A 29 5.27 -13.50 13.58
N ILE A 30 5.30 -12.18 13.81
CA ILE A 30 4.50 -11.22 13.05
C ILE A 30 4.99 -11.16 11.61
N TYR A 31 6.31 -11.20 11.40
CA TYR A 31 6.88 -11.30 10.05
C TYR A 31 6.34 -12.52 9.30
N LYS A 32 6.38 -13.72 9.90
CA LYS A 32 5.86 -14.94 9.26
C LYS A 32 4.39 -14.79 8.84
N GLN A 33 3.56 -14.26 9.74
CA GLN A 33 2.15 -13.98 9.45
C GLN A 33 1.98 -12.99 8.30
N GLN A 34 2.68 -11.86 8.32
CA GLN A 34 2.59 -10.83 7.29
C GLN A 34 3.22 -11.25 5.96
N PHE A 35 4.24 -12.11 6.00
CA PHE A 35 4.91 -12.67 4.82
C PHE A 35 4.02 -13.70 4.11
N SER A 36 3.16 -14.43 4.84
CA SER A 36 2.28 -15.45 4.27
C SER A 36 1.37 -14.95 3.12
N LYS A 37 1.02 -13.65 3.09
CA LYS A 37 0.25 -13.04 1.98
C LYS A 37 0.99 -13.01 0.65
N TYR A 38 2.31 -13.23 0.68
CA TYR A 38 3.17 -13.35 -0.50
C TYR A 38 3.35 -14.81 -0.93
N ALA A 39 2.64 -15.79 -0.34
CA ALA A 39 2.69 -17.17 -0.79
C ALA A 39 2.44 -17.27 -2.31
N GLY A 40 3.34 -17.93 -3.03
CA GLY A 40 3.33 -18.03 -4.50
C GLY A 40 3.81 -16.78 -5.25
N ARG A 41 4.20 -15.71 -4.54
CA ARG A 41 4.68 -14.42 -5.05
C ARG A 41 5.87 -13.90 -4.24
N GLU A 42 6.64 -14.80 -3.63
CA GLU A 42 7.74 -14.47 -2.71
C GLU A 42 8.84 -13.68 -3.42
N HIS A 43 9.01 -13.87 -4.74
CA HIS A 43 9.95 -13.10 -5.55
C HIS A 43 9.66 -11.59 -5.51
N ILE A 44 8.40 -11.16 -5.28
CA ILE A 44 8.04 -9.74 -5.17
C ILE A 44 8.79 -9.07 -4.02
N THR A 45 8.99 -9.76 -2.90
CA THR A 45 9.67 -9.17 -1.74
C THR A 45 11.15 -8.90 -1.99
N LYS A 46 11.71 -9.47 -3.07
CA LYS A 46 13.11 -9.29 -3.46
C LYS A 46 13.29 -8.27 -4.59
N GLN A 47 12.21 -7.65 -5.07
CA GLN A 47 12.30 -6.61 -6.09
C GLN A 47 12.99 -5.38 -5.52
N ILE A 48 13.92 -4.80 -6.27
CA ILE A 48 14.62 -3.57 -5.91
C ILE A 48 13.79 -2.38 -6.37
N ILE A 49 13.57 -1.42 -5.48
CA ILE A 49 13.02 -0.09 -5.79
C ILE A 49 14.20 0.80 -6.18
N PRO A 50 14.37 1.18 -7.46
CA PRO A 50 15.63 1.76 -7.94
C PRO A 50 16.02 3.08 -7.27
N ILE A 51 15.05 3.97 -7.04
CA ILE A 51 15.32 5.33 -6.54
C ILE A 51 15.66 5.32 -5.04
N LEU A 52 15.07 4.40 -4.28
CA LEU A 52 15.32 4.26 -2.83
C LEU A 52 16.45 3.29 -2.51
N ASP A 53 16.97 2.59 -3.53
CA ASP A 53 17.98 1.53 -3.45
C ASP A 53 17.71 0.60 -2.25
N CYS A 54 16.54 -0.05 -2.28
CA CYS A 54 16.09 -0.98 -1.25
C CYS A 54 15.13 -2.00 -1.81
N LEU A 55 14.81 -3.03 -1.02
CA LEU A 55 13.85 -4.05 -1.42
C LEU A 55 12.42 -3.57 -1.24
N TRP A 56 11.50 -4.18 -1.98
CA TRP A 56 10.06 -3.97 -1.85
C TRP A 56 9.53 -4.16 -0.42
N ASN A 57 10.20 -5.00 0.36
CA ASN A 57 9.86 -5.32 1.74
C ASN A 57 10.65 -4.50 2.79
N ASP A 58 11.48 -3.54 2.37
CA ASP A 58 12.14 -2.53 3.20
C ASP A 58 11.32 -1.24 3.37
N VAL A 59 10.16 -1.15 2.71
CA VAL A 59 9.30 0.04 2.73
C VAL A 59 7.94 -0.25 3.38
N LEU A 60 7.36 0.79 3.99
CA LEU A 60 5.93 0.86 4.27
C LEU A 60 5.18 1.26 2.99
N HIS A 61 3.98 0.70 2.83
CA HIS A 61 3.13 0.92 1.66
C HIS A 61 1.90 1.71 2.07
N PHE A 62 1.73 2.89 1.47
CA PHE A 62 0.55 3.72 1.68
C PHE A 62 -0.21 3.94 0.38
N SER A 63 -1.49 4.27 0.53
CA SER A 63 -2.37 4.72 -0.56
C SER A 63 -2.81 6.16 -0.29
N ALA A 64 -2.91 6.99 -1.33
CA ALA A 64 -3.58 8.29 -1.23
C ALA A 64 -5.10 8.16 -1.48
N VAL A 65 -5.54 7.05 -2.08
CA VAL A 65 -6.97 6.77 -2.31
C VAL A 65 -7.65 6.49 -0.98
N LYS A 66 -8.78 7.18 -0.75
CA LYS A 66 -9.57 7.04 0.48
C LYS A 66 -10.08 5.60 0.62
N PRO A 67 -9.97 4.98 1.82
CA PRO A 67 -10.45 3.62 2.07
C PRO A 67 -11.93 3.44 1.69
N ARG A 68 -12.76 4.46 1.88
CA ARG A 68 -14.19 4.42 1.51
C ARG A 68 -14.40 4.23 0.01
N GLU A 69 -13.55 4.81 -0.83
CA GLU A 69 -13.66 4.68 -2.29
C GLU A 69 -13.25 3.28 -2.76
N ILE A 70 -12.23 2.70 -2.11
CA ILE A 70 -11.80 1.31 -2.34
C ILE A 70 -12.96 0.35 -2.01
N LYS A 71 -13.53 0.49 -0.81
CA LYS A 71 -14.67 -0.33 -0.36
C LYS A 71 -15.88 -0.17 -1.29
N GLN A 72 -16.26 1.05 -1.62
CA GLN A 72 -17.39 1.34 -2.50
C GLN A 72 -17.18 0.72 -3.89
N SER A 73 -15.98 0.85 -4.47
CA SER A 73 -15.67 0.28 -5.77
C SER A 73 -15.72 -1.26 -5.79
N LEU A 74 -15.38 -1.92 -4.68
CA LEU A 74 -15.53 -3.38 -4.55
C LEU A 74 -17.00 -3.79 -4.47
N ILE A 75 -17.80 -3.09 -3.66
CA ILE A 75 -19.25 -3.37 -3.53
C ILE A 75 -19.94 -3.17 -4.87
N GLU A 76 -19.64 -2.09 -5.59
CA GLU A 76 -20.15 -1.83 -6.94
C GLU A 76 -19.74 -2.90 -7.96
N ALA A 77 -18.59 -3.55 -7.76
CA ALA A 77 -18.14 -4.66 -8.57
C ALA A 77 -18.77 -6.01 -8.18
N GLY A 78 -19.64 -6.05 -7.15
CA GLY A 78 -20.35 -7.24 -6.69
C GLY A 78 -19.73 -7.93 -5.46
N TYR A 79 -18.74 -7.32 -4.80
CA TYR A 79 -18.18 -7.86 -3.57
C TYR A 79 -19.15 -7.65 -2.39
N PRO A 80 -19.33 -8.62 -1.49
CA PRO A 80 -20.18 -8.43 -0.31
C PRO A 80 -19.64 -7.31 0.59
N ASP A 81 -20.52 -6.64 1.34
CA ASP A 81 -20.09 -5.63 2.30
C ASP A 81 -19.18 -6.24 3.39
N PHE A 82 -18.21 -5.44 3.85
CA PHE A 82 -17.19 -5.87 4.81
C PHE A 82 -16.62 -4.67 5.57
N LYS A 83 -16.03 -4.92 6.74
CA LYS A 83 -15.38 -3.88 7.53
C LYS A 83 -13.89 -3.81 7.23
N MET A 84 -13.35 -2.60 7.20
CA MET A 84 -11.91 -2.38 7.14
C MET A 84 -11.49 -1.17 7.97
N SER A 85 -10.34 -1.28 8.62
CA SER A 85 -9.78 -0.22 9.46
C SER A 85 -8.46 0.27 8.88
N TYR A 86 -8.27 1.58 8.88
CA TYR A 86 -7.10 2.25 8.32
C TYR A 86 -6.61 3.34 9.26
N TYR A 87 -5.30 3.55 9.29
CA TYR A 87 -4.69 4.76 9.81
C TYR A 87 -4.80 5.87 8.76
N GLU A 88 -5.27 7.04 9.18
CA GLU A 88 -5.29 8.27 8.40
C GLU A 88 -4.07 9.11 8.82
N ILE A 89 -3.01 9.04 8.00
CA ILE A 89 -1.69 9.57 8.30
C ILE A 89 -1.53 10.91 7.57
N ASP A 90 -1.21 11.98 8.30
CA ASP A 90 -0.83 13.25 7.65
C ASP A 90 0.38 13.01 6.76
N SER A 91 0.25 13.32 5.47
CA SER A 91 1.31 13.26 4.48
C SER A 91 2.63 13.92 4.95
N LYS A 92 2.56 14.95 5.80
CA LYS A 92 3.73 15.67 6.32
C LYS A 92 4.54 14.88 7.35
N LEU A 93 4.01 13.77 7.87
CA LEU A 93 4.75 12.85 8.74
C LEU A 93 5.73 11.96 7.96
N ILE A 94 5.64 11.94 6.63
CA ILE A 94 6.52 11.17 5.77
C ILE A 94 7.65 12.07 5.27
N GLU A 95 8.88 11.68 5.59
CA GLU A 95 10.10 12.35 5.15
C GLU A 95 10.31 12.16 3.64
N PRO A 96 10.25 13.23 2.81
CA PRO A 96 10.27 13.10 1.36
C PRO A 96 11.52 12.43 0.78
N LYS A 97 12.71 12.65 1.36
CA LYS A 97 13.95 11.98 0.88
C LYS A 97 13.92 10.46 1.02
N ASN A 98 13.04 9.92 1.86
CA ASN A 98 12.90 8.49 2.12
C ASN A 98 11.65 7.91 1.45
N ALA A 99 10.94 8.68 0.62
CA ALA A 99 9.69 8.28 0.01
C ALA A 99 9.70 8.41 -1.52
N ILE A 100 8.97 7.53 -2.19
CA ILE A 100 8.75 7.58 -3.63
C ILE A 100 7.31 7.16 -3.93
N VAL A 101 6.73 7.70 -5.00
CA VAL A 101 5.44 7.26 -5.50
C VAL A 101 5.67 6.23 -6.59
N TYR A 102 5.06 5.06 -6.47
CA TYR A 102 5.02 4.03 -7.50
C TYR A 102 3.69 4.13 -8.25
N LEU A 103 3.74 4.49 -9.53
CA LEU A 103 2.58 4.92 -10.33
C LEU A 103 1.77 3.78 -10.94
N TYR A 104 2.33 2.57 -10.99
CA TYR A 104 1.69 1.42 -11.65
C TYR A 104 1.50 1.59 -13.17
N ASN A 105 2.36 2.38 -13.84
CA ASN A 105 2.23 2.71 -15.27
C ASN A 105 2.73 1.62 -16.25
N HIS A 106 3.28 0.52 -15.75
CA HIS A 106 3.83 -0.56 -16.57
C HIS A 106 2.73 -1.42 -17.20
N THR A 107 2.97 -1.87 -18.42
CA THR A 107 2.11 -2.82 -19.14
C THR A 107 2.67 -4.25 -19.11
N ASP A 108 3.99 -4.42 -18.98
CA ASP A 108 4.67 -5.69 -18.72
C ASP A 108 5.24 -5.70 -17.29
N ASN A 109 5.09 -6.83 -16.59
CA ASN A 109 5.65 -7.04 -15.26
C ASN A 109 7.19 -6.92 -15.23
N LYS A 110 7.87 -7.14 -16.36
CA LYS A 110 9.33 -6.95 -16.47
C LYS A 110 9.72 -5.48 -16.32
N ASP A 111 8.85 -4.57 -16.73
CA ASP A 111 9.10 -3.14 -16.70
C ASP A 111 8.70 -2.50 -15.37
N LYS A 112 8.09 -3.27 -14.46
CA LYS A 112 7.53 -2.79 -13.20
C LYS A 112 8.50 -1.93 -12.38
N MET A 113 9.78 -2.29 -12.38
CA MET A 113 10.82 -1.58 -11.62
C MET A 113 11.61 -0.58 -12.47
N ASN A 114 11.16 -0.24 -13.68
CA ASN A 114 11.76 0.85 -14.44
C ASN A 114 11.48 2.19 -13.77
N ILE A 115 12.44 3.11 -13.84
CA ILE A 115 12.39 4.41 -13.16
C ILE A 115 11.17 5.26 -13.55
N GLU A 116 10.67 5.09 -14.78
CA GLU A 116 9.48 5.78 -15.31
C GLU A 116 8.17 5.40 -14.59
N ASN A 117 8.18 4.28 -13.86
CA ASN A 117 7.05 3.89 -13.01
C ASN A 117 7.06 4.56 -11.64
N PHE A 118 7.97 5.50 -11.41
CA PHE A 118 8.11 6.19 -10.15
C PHE A 118 8.10 7.71 -10.32
N ALA A 119 7.59 8.41 -9.32
CA ALA A 119 7.62 9.86 -9.21
C ALA A 119 8.10 10.28 -7.82
N PRO A 120 8.77 11.44 -7.70
CA PRO A 120 9.11 12.03 -6.41
C PRO A 120 7.88 12.15 -5.50
N TYR A 121 8.06 11.88 -4.21
CA TYR A 121 7.03 12.15 -3.23
C TYR A 121 7.06 13.62 -2.79
N ASN A 122 5.91 14.29 -2.83
CA ASN A 122 5.70 15.60 -2.25
C ASN A 122 4.43 15.56 -1.37
N PRO A 123 4.52 15.84 -0.05
CA PRO A 123 3.36 15.77 0.84
C PRO A 123 2.23 16.73 0.44
N ASP A 124 2.56 17.87 -0.17
CA ASP A 124 1.55 18.86 -0.58
C ASP A 124 0.85 18.47 -1.89
N GLU A 125 1.36 17.50 -2.65
CA GLU A 125 0.82 17.04 -3.94
C GLU A 125 0.17 15.65 -3.88
N VAL A 126 0.08 15.02 -2.70
CA VAL A 126 -0.49 13.67 -2.52
C VAL A 126 -1.90 13.53 -3.10
N ALA A 127 -2.69 14.61 -3.10
CA ALA A 127 -4.02 14.61 -3.68
C ALA A 127 -4.06 14.20 -5.16
N THR A 128 -2.97 14.43 -5.92
CA THR A 128 -2.86 14.00 -7.32
C THR A 128 -2.96 12.48 -7.51
N PHE A 129 -2.61 11.72 -6.47
CA PHE A 129 -2.66 10.24 -6.45
C PHE A 129 -3.89 9.68 -5.74
N SER A 130 -4.81 10.54 -5.29
CA SER A 130 -5.95 10.15 -4.45
C SER A 130 -7.17 9.62 -5.21
N THR A 131 -7.18 9.76 -6.53
CA THR A 131 -8.31 9.32 -7.35
C THR A 131 -8.25 7.81 -7.59
N MET A 132 -9.35 7.12 -7.34
CA MET A 132 -9.48 5.70 -7.64
C MET A 132 -9.33 5.41 -9.15
N PRO A 133 -8.29 4.67 -9.58
CA PRO A 133 -8.06 4.42 -11.01
C PRO A 133 -9.15 3.55 -11.64
N GLN A 134 -9.55 3.88 -12.87
CA GLN A 134 -10.52 3.07 -13.62
C GLN A 134 -10.01 1.63 -13.82
N ALA A 135 -8.71 1.49 -14.11
CA ALA A 135 -8.09 0.18 -14.30
C ALA A 135 -8.15 -0.72 -13.05
N THR A 136 -8.24 -0.15 -11.84
CA THR A 136 -8.49 -0.90 -10.59
C THR A 136 -9.95 -1.35 -10.49
N LYS A 137 -10.90 -0.47 -10.84
CA LYS A 137 -12.33 -0.81 -10.86
C LYS A 137 -12.63 -1.94 -11.85
N ASP A 138 -12.02 -1.87 -13.03
CA ASP A 138 -12.18 -2.91 -14.06
C ASP A 138 -11.57 -4.23 -13.60
N TYR A 139 -10.39 -4.19 -12.95
CA TYR A 139 -9.77 -5.36 -12.32
C TYR A 139 -10.67 -5.99 -11.24
N TYR A 140 -11.33 -5.20 -10.39
CA TYR A 140 -12.26 -5.76 -9.40
C TYR A 140 -13.41 -6.52 -10.05
N LYS A 141 -14.05 -5.93 -11.07
CA LYS A 141 -15.14 -6.58 -11.82
C LYS A 141 -14.65 -7.88 -12.45
N GLU A 142 -13.48 -7.86 -13.07
CA GLU A 142 -12.88 -9.04 -13.68
C GLU A 142 -12.68 -10.18 -12.68
N MET A 143 -12.03 -9.91 -11.54
CA MET A 143 -11.75 -10.93 -10.52
C MET A 143 -13.03 -11.49 -9.90
N ILE A 144 -13.99 -10.62 -9.58
CA ILE A 144 -15.26 -11.03 -8.97
C ILE A 144 -16.08 -11.88 -9.93
N ASN A 145 -16.13 -11.51 -11.22
CA ASN A 145 -16.81 -12.30 -12.26
C ASN A 145 -16.17 -13.70 -12.43
N LYS A 146 -14.87 -13.83 -12.15
CA LYS A 146 -14.16 -15.12 -12.13
C LYS A 146 -14.38 -15.91 -10.84
N GLY A 147 -15.11 -15.38 -9.86
CA GLY A 147 -15.26 -15.97 -8.53
C GLY A 147 -13.99 -15.88 -7.67
N GLU A 148 -13.06 -15.00 -8.03
CA GLU A 148 -11.79 -14.81 -7.34
C GLU A 148 -11.81 -13.59 -6.42
N ARG A 149 -10.92 -13.60 -5.42
CA ARG A 149 -10.79 -12.48 -4.48
C ARG A 149 -9.80 -11.43 -5.03
N PRO A 150 -10.24 -10.20 -5.31
CA PRO A 150 -9.36 -9.15 -5.81
C PRO A 150 -8.35 -8.69 -4.76
N LEU A 151 -7.17 -8.27 -5.22
CA LEU A 151 -6.19 -7.53 -4.43
C LEU A 151 -6.65 -6.08 -4.24
N LEU A 152 -6.83 -5.65 -2.98
CA LEU A 152 -7.43 -4.36 -2.65
C LEU A 152 -6.72 -3.14 -3.27
N HIS A 153 -5.40 -3.16 -3.46
CA HIS A 153 -4.68 -1.98 -3.96
C HIS A 153 -4.01 -2.21 -5.31
N HIS A 154 -4.43 -3.23 -6.06
CA HIS A 154 -3.86 -3.48 -7.38
C HIS A 154 -4.17 -2.32 -8.34
N ARG A 155 -3.14 -1.84 -9.06
CA ARG A 155 -3.20 -0.69 -9.98
C ARG A 155 -3.50 0.66 -9.33
N ILE A 156 -3.43 0.75 -8.00
CA ILE A 156 -3.47 2.02 -7.27
C ILE A 156 -2.03 2.54 -7.12
N PRO A 157 -1.76 3.85 -7.36
CA PRO A 157 -0.47 4.43 -7.02
C PRO A 157 -0.14 4.28 -5.53
N HIS A 158 1.09 3.88 -5.25
CA HIS A 158 1.55 3.60 -3.89
C HIS A 158 2.62 4.58 -3.44
N ILE A 159 2.47 5.15 -2.26
CA ILE A 159 3.55 5.88 -1.61
C ILE A 159 4.38 4.85 -0.84
N LEU A 160 5.61 4.66 -1.28
CA LEU A 160 6.58 3.73 -0.70
C LEU A 160 7.53 4.53 0.19
N TYR A 161 7.60 4.17 1.47
CA TYR A 161 8.41 4.89 2.45
C TYR A 161 9.44 3.97 3.11
N LYS A 162 10.72 4.26 2.91
CA LYS A 162 11.85 3.55 3.52
C LYS A 162 12.08 4.07 4.94
N GLY A 163 11.28 3.56 5.87
CA GLY A 163 11.36 3.94 7.27
C GLY A 163 10.28 3.30 8.11
N THR A 164 10.25 3.67 9.39
CA THR A 164 9.20 3.30 10.34
C THR A 164 8.33 4.51 10.64
N LEU A 165 7.09 4.28 11.07
CA LEU A 165 6.18 5.35 11.44
C LEU A 165 5.61 5.13 12.84
N ASP A 166 5.79 6.10 13.74
CA ASP A 166 5.06 6.14 15.00
C ASP A 166 3.61 6.56 14.70
N ILE A 167 2.65 5.76 15.18
CA ILE A 167 1.23 5.97 15.00
C ILE A 167 0.55 6.53 16.26
N ASN A 168 1.31 6.94 17.27
CA ASN A 168 0.79 7.70 18.40
C ASN A 168 0.06 8.95 17.91
N GLY A 169 -1.21 9.10 18.30
CA GLY A 169 -2.03 10.24 17.90
C GLY A 169 -2.51 10.22 16.45
N VAL A 170 -2.21 9.17 15.67
CA VAL A 170 -2.75 8.99 14.32
C VAL A 170 -4.18 8.49 14.40
N THR A 171 -5.08 9.15 13.67
CA THR A 171 -6.49 8.77 13.62
C THR A 171 -6.66 7.39 12.99
N MET A 172 -7.42 6.52 13.67
CA MET A 172 -7.88 5.26 13.10
C MET A 172 -9.34 5.42 12.65
N ILE A 173 -9.58 5.17 11.36
CA ILE A 173 -10.94 5.12 10.80
C ILE A 173 -11.35 3.67 10.56
N THR A 174 -12.63 3.39 10.74
CA THR A 174 -13.25 2.10 10.38
C THR A 174 -14.43 2.37 9.48
N ILE A 175 -14.49 1.66 8.37
CA ILE A 175 -15.54 1.78 7.35
C ILE A 175 -16.20 0.44 7.04
#